data_AF-A0AB38H852-F1
#
_entry.id   AF-A0AB38H852-F1
#
_cell.length_a   1.000
_cell.length_b   1.000
_cell.length_c   1.000
_cell.angle_alpha   90.00
_cell.angle_beta   90.00
_cell.angle_gamma   90.00
#
_symmetry.space_group_name_H-M   'P 1'
#
loop_
_entity.id
_entity.type
_entity.pdbx_description
1 polymer ?
#
loop_
_entity_poly.entity_id
_entity_poly.type
_entity_poly.pdbx_seq_one_letter_code
_entity_poly.pdbx_strand_id
1 'polypeptide(L)'
;MFGGFTHDPAAELAQRLVRLLPDGLDKIFFADSGSVAVEVVMKMAIQYQQAKGETQRTKFASIRSGYHGDTWHAMSVCDPIPLHSLIYNRYPLGDEIINRETERYLQQYLAEHFPDAQFEILSIID
;
A
#
# COMPACT_ATOMS: atom_id res chain seq x y z
N MET A 1 -12.84 -13.78 -3.78
CA MET A 1 -14.06 -12.95 -3.93
C MET A 1 -15.26 -13.88 -4.10
N PHE A 2 -16.36 -13.65 -3.38
CA PHE A 2 -17.51 -14.56 -3.40
C PHE A 2 -18.56 -14.25 -4.49
N GLY A 3 -18.30 -13.28 -5.37
CA GLY A 3 -19.16 -13.01 -6.54
C GLY A 3 -20.62 -12.65 -6.20
N GLY A 4 -20.88 -12.07 -5.02
CA GLY A 4 -22.23 -11.77 -4.55
C GLY A 4 -22.87 -12.85 -3.67
N PHE A 5 -22.20 -14.00 -3.50
CA PHE A 5 -22.60 -15.05 -2.57
C PHE A 5 -21.87 -14.94 -1.23
N THR A 6 -22.28 -15.74 -0.24
CA THR A 6 -21.63 -15.84 1.06
C THR A 6 -21.83 -17.24 1.65
N HIS A 7 -21.14 -17.55 2.74
CA HIS A 7 -21.30 -18.77 3.52
C HIS A 7 -20.98 -18.51 4.99
N ASP A 8 -21.56 -19.31 5.89
CA ASP A 8 -21.47 -19.09 7.35
C ASP A 8 -20.03 -18.90 7.86
N PRO A 9 -19.02 -19.69 7.43
CA PRO A 9 -17.64 -19.47 7.88
C PRO A 9 -17.07 -18.08 7.54
N ALA A 10 -17.41 -17.51 6.37
CA ALA A 10 -16.92 -16.21 5.98
C ALA A 10 -17.60 -15.10 6.80
N ALA A 11 -18.90 -15.23 7.05
CA ALA A 11 -19.65 -14.28 7.87
C ALA A 11 -19.17 -14.29 9.32
N GLU A 12 -19.01 -15.47 9.92
CA GLU A 12 -18.52 -15.62 11.29
C GLU A 12 -17.11 -15.06 11.45
N LEU A 13 -16.20 -15.41 10.53
CA LEU A 13 -14.82 -14.92 10.57
C LEU A 13 -14.78 -13.39 10.44
N ALA A 14 -15.55 -12.80 9.52
CA ALA A 14 -15.60 -11.36 9.35
C ALA A 14 -16.10 -10.66 10.64
N GLN A 15 -17.15 -11.18 11.27
CA GLN A 15 -17.66 -10.62 12.54
C GLN A 15 -16.63 -10.71 13.66
N ARG A 16 -15.89 -11.81 13.74
CA ARG A 16 -14.83 -12.00 14.75
C ARG A 16 -13.66 -11.05 14.51
N LEU A 17 -13.24 -10.86 13.27
CA LEU A 17 -12.15 -9.95 12.91
C LEU A 17 -12.51 -8.49 13.20
N VAL A 18 -13.71 -8.04 12.81
CA VAL A 18 -14.15 -6.65 13.06
C VAL A 18 -14.09 -6.28 14.55
N ARG A 19 -14.40 -7.21 15.46
CA ARG A 19 -14.30 -6.97 16.92
C ARG A 19 -12.87 -6.73 17.43
N LEU A 20 -11.85 -7.10 16.65
CA LEU A 20 -10.44 -6.91 16.99
C LEU A 20 -9.84 -5.65 16.34
N LEU A 21 -10.55 -5.04 15.39
CA LEU A 21 -10.08 -3.87 14.68
C LEU A 21 -10.37 -2.58 15.47
N PRO A 22 -9.56 -1.52 15.29
CA PRO A 22 -9.88 -0.19 15.78
C PRO A 22 -11.26 0.31 15.30
N ASP A 23 -11.87 1.21 16.08
CA ASP A 23 -13.14 1.85 15.74
C ASP A 23 -13.11 2.48 14.33
N GLY A 24 -14.17 2.24 13.56
CA GLY A 24 -14.32 2.72 12.18
C GLY A 24 -13.85 1.74 11.10
N LEU A 25 -13.28 0.59 11.46
CA LEU A 25 -12.90 -0.48 10.52
C LEU A 25 -13.90 -1.65 10.56
N ASP A 26 -15.05 -1.47 9.91
CA ASP A 26 -16.20 -2.39 10.04
C ASP A 26 -16.40 -3.32 8.83
N LYS A 27 -15.46 -3.35 7.87
CA LYS A 27 -15.58 -4.10 6.60
C LYS A 27 -14.35 -4.95 6.34
N ILE A 28 -14.57 -6.21 5.95
CA ILE A 28 -13.52 -7.17 5.64
C ILE A 28 -13.55 -7.52 4.15
N PHE A 29 -12.39 -7.45 3.51
CA PHE A 29 -12.15 -8.02 2.19
C PHE A 29 -11.17 -9.19 2.32
N PHE A 30 -11.59 -10.38 1.88
CA PHE A 30 -10.75 -11.58 1.95
C PHE A 30 -9.82 -11.69 0.73
N ALA A 31 -8.55 -11.99 1.00
CA ALA A 31 -7.53 -12.37 0.03
C ALA A 31 -6.90 -13.72 0.45
N ASP A 32 -6.30 -14.41 -0.51
CA ASP A 32 -5.66 -15.73 -0.31
C ASP A 32 -4.21 -15.63 0.18
N SER A 33 -3.61 -14.44 0.16
CA SER A 33 -2.24 -14.18 0.60
C SER A 33 -2.05 -12.73 1.03
N GLY A 34 -0.95 -12.47 1.76
CA GLY A 34 -0.58 -11.11 2.17
C GLY A 34 -0.29 -10.19 0.98
N SER A 35 0.47 -10.67 -0.02
CA SER A 35 0.79 -9.89 -1.22
C SER A 35 -0.47 -9.47 -1.99
N VAL A 36 -1.43 -10.38 -2.17
CA VAL A 36 -2.72 -10.08 -2.82
C VAL A 36 -3.54 -9.11 -1.98
N ALA A 37 -3.50 -9.22 -0.64
CA ALA A 37 -4.16 -8.25 0.24
C ALA A 37 -3.58 -6.82 0.06
N VAL A 38 -2.26 -6.70 -0.12
CA VAL A 38 -1.60 -5.42 -0.42
C VAL A 38 -2.05 -4.86 -1.77
N GLU A 39 -2.09 -5.66 -2.83
CA GLU A 39 -2.58 -5.16 -4.12
C GLU A 39 -4.06 -4.76 -4.09
N VAL A 40 -4.89 -5.47 -3.32
CA VAL A 40 -6.28 -5.09 -3.09
C VAL A 40 -6.36 -3.72 -2.41
N VAL A 41 -5.60 -3.48 -1.33
CA VAL A 41 -5.67 -2.19 -0.63
C VAL A 41 -5.14 -1.05 -1.49
N MET A 42 -4.10 -1.29 -2.30
CA MET A 42 -3.60 -0.30 -3.26
C MET A 42 -4.68 0.10 -4.29
N LYS A 43 -5.39 -0.88 -4.86
CA LYS A 43 -6.52 -0.58 -5.76
C LYS A 43 -7.63 0.20 -5.07
N MET A 44 -7.98 -0.20 -3.84
CA MET A 44 -9.00 0.51 -3.05
C MET A 44 -8.59 1.95 -2.76
N ALA A 45 -7.32 2.21 -2.44
CA ALA A 45 -6.81 3.56 -2.18
C ALA A 45 -6.91 4.46 -3.42
N ILE A 46 -6.49 3.98 -4.59
CA ILE A 46 -6.63 4.74 -5.85
C ILE A 46 -8.11 4.96 -6.18
N GLN A 47 -8.93 3.91 -6.08
CA GLN A 47 -10.37 4.00 -6.37
C GLN A 47 -11.07 5.02 -5.44
N TYR A 48 -10.65 5.09 -4.18
CA TYR A 48 -11.16 6.09 -3.24
C TYR A 48 -10.81 7.52 -3.68
N GLN A 49 -9.56 7.79 -4.09
CA GLN A 49 -9.18 9.11 -4.58
C GLN A 49 -9.93 9.48 -5.86
N GLN A 50 -10.09 8.54 -6.79
CA GLN A 50 -10.90 8.73 -7.99
C GLN A 50 -12.37 9.06 -7.66
N ALA A 51 -12.97 8.35 -6.71
CA ALA A 51 -14.34 8.61 -6.26
C ALA A 51 -14.50 9.99 -5.60
N LYS A 52 -13.42 10.54 -5.03
CA LYS A 52 -13.36 11.92 -4.51
C LYS A 52 -13.09 12.99 -5.58
N GLY A 53 -12.80 12.60 -6.82
CA GLY A 53 -12.39 13.52 -7.89
C GLY A 53 -10.88 13.83 -7.92
N GLU A 54 -10.10 13.25 -7.01
CA GLU A 54 -8.64 13.46 -6.88
C GLU A 54 -7.86 12.49 -7.80
N THR A 55 -8.11 12.55 -9.11
CA THR A 55 -7.62 11.57 -10.08
C THR A 55 -6.10 11.54 -10.26
N GLN A 56 -5.40 12.60 -9.83
CA GLN A 56 -3.94 12.70 -9.90
C GLN A 56 -3.23 12.05 -8.71
N ARG A 57 -3.97 11.66 -7.66
CA ARG A 57 -3.39 11.10 -6.43
C ARG A 57 -3.21 9.59 -6.54
N THR A 58 -2.21 9.17 -7.32
CA THR A 58 -1.96 7.77 -7.69
C THR A 58 -0.68 7.17 -7.10
N LYS A 59 0.15 7.98 -6.43
CA LYS A 59 1.43 7.55 -5.87
C LYS A 59 1.27 7.00 -4.44
N PHE A 60 2.10 6.03 -4.09
CA PHE A 60 2.17 5.43 -2.74
C PHE A 60 3.48 5.80 -2.05
N ALA A 61 3.42 5.90 -0.73
CA ALA A 61 4.59 6.05 0.14
C ALA A 61 4.77 4.78 0.96
N SER A 62 6.02 4.40 1.22
CA SER A 62 6.38 3.23 2.02
C SER A 62 7.58 3.52 2.92
N ILE A 63 7.76 2.69 3.94
CA ILE A 63 8.89 2.77 4.87
C ILE A 63 10.07 1.96 4.34
N ARG A 64 11.29 2.41 4.64
CA ARG A 64 12.52 1.66 4.35
C ARG A 64 12.54 0.32 5.08
N SER A 65 13.21 -0.65 4.47
CA SER A 65 13.26 -2.04 4.94
C SER A 65 11.87 -2.69 5.11
N GLY A 66 10.83 -2.09 4.51
CA GLY A 66 9.47 -2.62 4.50
C GLY A 66 9.34 -3.83 3.58
N TYR A 67 8.59 -4.83 4.03
CA TYR A 67 8.20 -5.99 3.24
C TYR A 67 6.68 -6.03 3.11
N HIS A 68 6.19 -5.94 1.88
CA HIS A 68 4.78 -5.88 1.53
C HIS A 68 4.32 -7.04 0.63
N GLY A 69 5.24 -7.96 0.30
CA GLY A 69 4.95 -9.17 -0.48
C GLY A 69 5.63 -9.19 -1.84
N ASP A 70 5.39 -10.30 -2.56
CA ASP A 70 6.14 -10.70 -3.76
C ASP A 70 5.31 -10.66 -5.05
N THR A 71 4.10 -10.08 -5.03
CA THR A 71 3.36 -9.75 -6.26
C THR A 71 3.84 -8.40 -6.81
N TRP A 72 3.62 -8.12 -8.10
CA TRP A 72 4.25 -6.97 -8.77
C TRP A 72 4.07 -5.62 -8.06
N HIS A 73 2.84 -5.27 -7.68
CA HIS A 73 2.58 -3.97 -7.04
C HIS A 73 2.89 -3.99 -5.53
N ALA A 74 2.83 -5.17 -4.91
CA ALA A 74 3.29 -5.34 -3.53
C ALA A 74 4.80 -5.10 -3.43
N MET A 75 5.58 -5.68 -4.35
CA MET A 75 7.01 -5.44 -4.43
C MET A 75 7.34 -3.97 -4.70
N SER A 76 6.51 -3.23 -5.47
CA SER A 76 6.81 -1.83 -5.83
C SER A 76 6.78 -0.87 -4.64
N VAL A 77 6.27 -1.34 -3.50
CA VAL A 77 6.28 -0.62 -2.23
C VAL A 77 7.19 -1.29 -1.17
N CYS A 78 7.97 -2.31 -1.54
CA CYS A 78 9.01 -2.91 -0.70
C CYS A 78 10.33 -2.12 -0.76
N ASP A 79 11.21 -2.37 0.20
CA ASP A 79 12.59 -1.87 0.16
C ASP A 79 13.35 -2.45 -1.05
N PRO A 80 14.10 -1.61 -1.81
CA PRO A 80 14.87 -2.05 -2.96
C PRO A 80 16.12 -2.84 -2.52
N ILE A 81 15.93 -4.10 -2.15
CA ILE A 81 17.03 -5.05 -1.87
C ILE A 81 17.54 -5.62 -3.22
N PRO A 82 18.86 -5.94 -3.35
CA PRO A 82 19.46 -6.45 -4.58
C PRO A 82 18.71 -7.62 -5.26
N LEU A 83 18.07 -8.50 -4.49
CA LEU A 83 17.32 -9.63 -5.03
C LEU A 83 16.03 -9.21 -5.76
N HIS A 84 15.29 -8.23 -5.22
CA HIS A 84 14.14 -7.64 -5.90
C HIS A 84 14.60 -6.78 -7.08
N SER A 85 15.75 -6.11 -6.96
CA SER A 85 16.33 -5.32 -8.06
C SER A 85 16.76 -6.15 -9.27
N LEU A 86 17.01 -7.46 -9.13
CA LEU A 86 17.27 -8.35 -10.27
C LEU A 86 16.03 -8.50 -11.18
N ILE A 87 14.83 -8.37 -10.61
CA ILE A 87 13.57 -8.35 -11.35
C ILE A 87 13.26 -6.94 -11.85
N TYR A 88 13.52 -5.89 -11.05
CA TYR A 88 13.32 -4.49 -11.46
C TYR A 88 14.25 -4.02 -12.59
N ASN A 89 15.52 -4.41 -12.60
CA ASN A 89 16.51 -3.90 -13.56
C ASN A 89 16.39 -4.49 -14.97
N ARG A 90 15.40 -5.36 -15.25
CA ARG A 90 15.23 -6.01 -16.56
C ARG A 90 14.05 -5.50 -17.37
N TYR A 91 13.23 -4.62 -16.82
CA TYR A 91 12.06 -3.99 -17.45
C TYR A 91 12.01 -2.50 -17.06
N PRO A 92 11.33 -1.62 -17.82
CA PRO A 92 11.52 -0.18 -17.72
C PRO A 92 11.46 0.28 -16.26
N LEU A 93 12.47 1.05 -15.87
CA LEU A 93 12.57 1.69 -14.56
C LEU A 93 11.20 2.27 -14.26
N GLY A 94 10.55 1.77 -13.20
CA GLY A 94 9.27 2.32 -12.78
C GLY A 94 9.42 3.82 -12.66
N ASP A 95 8.62 4.57 -13.43
CA ASP A 95 8.64 6.04 -13.47
C ASP A 95 8.85 6.59 -12.06
N GLU A 96 9.91 7.38 -11.86
CA GLU A 96 10.31 8.08 -10.64
C GLU A 96 9.14 8.21 -9.63
N ILE A 97 9.06 7.21 -8.76
CA ILE A 97 7.98 7.09 -7.79
C ILE A 97 8.28 8.18 -6.76
N ILE A 98 7.41 9.20 -6.76
CA ILE A 98 7.45 10.46 -5.99
C ILE A 98 8.19 11.59 -6.75
N ASN A 99 7.44 12.59 -7.23
CA ASN A 99 8.08 13.84 -7.70
C ASN A 99 8.55 14.64 -6.47
N ARG A 100 9.54 15.51 -6.62
CA ARG A 100 10.12 16.30 -5.50
C ARG A 100 9.09 17.04 -4.63
N GLU A 101 7.96 17.46 -5.21
CA GLU A 101 6.88 18.12 -4.48
C GLU A 101 6.11 17.16 -3.57
N THR A 102 5.83 15.95 -4.05
CA THR A 102 5.18 14.90 -3.25
C THR A 102 6.11 14.44 -2.12
N GLU A 103 7.42 14.34 -2.39
CA GLU A 103 8.43 14.05 -1.37
C GLU A 103 8.42 15.12 -0.27
N ARG A 104 8.50 16.40 -0.66
CA ARG A 104 8.48 17.52 0.30
C ARG A 104 7.20 17.53 1.13
N TYR A 105 6.04 17.30 0.52
CA TYR A 105 4.77 17.21 1.23
C TYR A 105 4.77 16.08 2.27
N LEU A 106 5.24 14.89 1.88
CA LEU A 106 5.29 13.73 2.76
C LEU A 106 6.27 13.94 3.93
N GLN A 107 7.44 14.55 3.68
CA GLN A 107 8.39 14.90 4.74
C GLN A 107 7.73 15.81 5.79
N GLN A 108 7.03 16.85 5.34
CA GLN A 108 6.38 17.80 6.25
C GLN A 108 5.22 17.17 7.02
N TYR A 109 4.37 16.39 6.35
CA TYR A 109 3.23 15.72 6.97
C TYR A 109 3.66 14.73 8.05
N LEU A 110 4.70 13.92 7.76
CA LEU A 110 5.20 12.92 8.70
C LEU A 110 5.91 13.55 9.89
N ALA A 111 6.69 14.62 9.68
CA ALA A 111 7.30 15.37 10.78
C ALA A 111 6.26 16.00 11.72
N GLU A 112 5.14 16.47 11.18
CA GLU A 112 4.07 17.09 11.97
C GLU A 112 3.24 16.06 12.75
N HIS A 113 2.89 14.94 12.13
CA HIS A 113 1.91 13.99 12.70
C HIS A 113 2.55 12.77 13.38
N PHE A 114 3.82 12.47 13.07
CA PHE A 114 4.55 11.28 13.54
C PHE A 114 6.03 11.60 13.87
N PRO A 115 6.30 12.54 14.79
CA PRO A 115 7.64 13.09 15.03
C PRO A 115 8.68 12.07 15.53
N ASP A 116 8.23 11.00 16.19
CA ASP A 116 9.10 9.95 16.75
C ASP A 116 9.43 8.85 15.73
N ALA A 117 8.79 8.85 14.58
CA ALA A 117 8.97 7.81 13.58
C ALA A 117 10.10 8.20 12.60
N GLN A 118 11.08 7.31 12.47
CA GLN A 118 12.22 7.47 11.59
C GLN A 118 11.80 7.21 10.14
N PHE A 119 11.36 8.26 9.45
CA PHE A 119 11.08 8.22 8.02
C PHE A 119 12.20 8.88 7.24
N GLU A 120 12.82 8.14 6.32
CA GLU A 120 13.67 8.71 5.28
C GLU A 120 12.98 8.52 3.94
N ILE A 121 12.64 9.62 3.28
CA ILE A 121 12.18 9.59 1.89
C ILE A 121 13.42 9.47 1.01
N LEU A 122 13.50 8.39 0.25
CA LEU A 122 14.59 8.14 -0.68
C LEU A 122 14.36 8.90 -1.98
N SER A 123 15.23 9.86 -2.27
CA SER A 123 15.50 10.26 -3.65
C SER A 123 16.29 9.11 -4.30
N ILE A 124 15.62 8.29 -5.11
CA ILE A 124 16.35 7.43 -6.04
C ILE A 124 16.81 8.38 -7.15
N ILE A 125 18.14 8.65 -7.20
CA ILE A 125 18.94 9.39 -8.23
C ILE A 125 19.64 10.66 -7.66
N ASP A 126 20.97 10.56 -7.52
CA ASP A 126 21.90 11.50 -8.17
C ASP A 126 22.14 11.02 -9.61
#